data_AF-A0A820CLP4-F1
#
_entry.id   AF-A0A820CLP4-F1
#
_cell.length_a   1.000
_cell.length_b   1.000
_cell.length_c   1.000
_cell.angle_alpha   90.00
_cell.angle_beta   90.00
_cell.angle_gamma   90.00
#
_symmetry.space_group_name_H-M   'P 1'
#
loop_
_entity.id
_entity.type
_entity.pdbx_description
1 polymer ?
#
loop_
_entity_poly.entity_id
_entity_poly.type
_entity_poly.pdbx_seq_one_letter_code
_entity_poly.pdbx_strand_id
1 'polypeptide(L)'
;LTPDEIIGNKLIELPPKLKQHPYLQEFYGTECIYRSIRAIFDRYLGWFSGKTSDLNVDSPKIRAENLIQLGGGTKQVFEKAQLALKEEKYQWALELIEALTLFNEDLNLAELNEFHSLILEKLASLEISANGRNWYLTKSLEVKGLIQIKPSEKQTIETVFKSSIKNYLKFLSVNFNYQKAKEQNLLIFFHFNDTNEKYTIKIRNSVVDMQDDWNDKMLPNLIIEIKTENIW
;
A
#
# COMPACT_ATOMS: atom_id res chain seq x y z
N LEU A 1 -18.58 18.27 -0.09
CA LEU A 1 -18.79 16.98 -0.77
C LEU A 1 -17.48 16.22 -0.72
N THR A 2 -17.44 15.12 0.01
CA THR A 2 -16.27 14.21 0.05
C THR A 2 -16.25 13.32 -1.20
N PRO A 3 -15.11 12.69 -1.55
CA PRO A 3 -15.07 11.75 -2.67
C PRO A 3 -16.10 10.62 -2.51
N ASP A 4 -16.27 10.10 -1.29
CA ASP A 4 -17.28 9.06 -0.99
C ASP A 4 -18.71 9.53 -1.21
N GLU A 5 -19.03 10.78 -0.87
CA GLU A 5 -20.38 11.35 -1.10
C GLU A 5 -20.67 11.54 -2.59
N ILE A 6 -19.67 11.95 -3.37
CA ILE A 6 -19.80 12.10 -4.82
C ILE A 6 -20.09 10.74 -5.47
N ILE A 7 -19.36 9.70 -5.04
CA ILE A 7 -19.49 8.34 -5.55
C ILE A 7 -20.81 7.71 -5.09
N GLY A 8 -21.09 7.76 -3.80
CA GLY A 8 -22.28 7.13 -3.19
C GLY A 8 -23.59 7.73 -3.69
N ASN A 9 -23.62 9.05 -3.88
CA ASN A 9 -24.79 9.75 -4.44
C ASN A 9 -24.82 9.76 -5.97
N LYS A 10 -23.85 9.12 -6.64
CA LYS A 10 -23.73 9.05 -8.11
C LYS A 10 -23.82 10.44 -8.77
N LEU A 11 -23.18 11.44 -8.17
CA LEU A 11 -23.25 12.83 -8.65
C LEU A 11 -22.53 13.05 -9.99
N ILE A 12 -21.62 12.13 -10.34
CA ILE A 12 -20.85 12.16 -11.58
C ILE A 12 -21.08 10.83 -12.29
N GLU A 13 -21.76 10.88 -13.43
CA GLU A 13 -21.91 9.76 -14.35
C GLU A 13 -21.57 10.21 -15.77
N LEU A 14 -21.10 9.27 -16.59
CA LEU A 14 -20.91 9.53 -18.02
C LEU A 14 -22.28 9.79 -18.68
N PRO A 15 -22.39 10.82 -19.55
CA PRO A 15 -23.58 11.02 -20.37
C PRO A 15 -23.95 9.75 -21.15
N PRO A 16 -25.24 9.45 -21.39
CA PRO A 16 -25.69 8.19 -21.98
C PRO A 16 -24.98 7.81 -23.29
N LYS A 17 -24.72 8.81 -24.15
CA LYS A 17 -24.01 8.63 -25.42
C LYS A 17 -22.56 8.13 -25.24
N LEU A 18 -21.88 8.58 -24.19
CA LEU A 18 -20.52 8.17 -23.89
C LEU A 18 -20.51 6.82 -23.16
N LYS A 19 -21.45 6.60 -22.24
CA LYS A 19 -21.56 5.35 -21.48
C LYS A 19 -21.82 4.11 -22.36
N GLN A 20 -22.50 4.29 -23.50
CA GLN A 20 -22.74 3.21 -24.47
C GLN A 20 -21.58 2.98 -25.44
N HIS A 21 -20.56 3.84 -25.42
CA HIS A 21 -19.45 3.75 -26.36
C HIS A 21 -18.57 2.52 -26.01
N PRO A 22 -18.25 1.62 -26.96
CA PRO A 22 -17.45 0.42 -26.66
C PRO A 22 -16.06 0.70 -26.09
N TYR A 23 -15.43 1.80 -26.50
CA TYR A 23 -14.14 2.25 -25.95
C TYR A 23 -14.21 2.92 -24.59
N LEU A 24 -15.42 3.23 -24.09
CA LEU A 24 -15.63 3.86 -22.80
C LEU A 24 -16.27 2.91 -21.77
N GLN A 25 -15.98 1.60 -21.91
CA GLN A 25 -16.40 0.56 -20.98
C GLN A 25 -15.33 0.28 -19.91
N GLU A 26 -15.80 0.03 -18.68
CA GLU A 26 -15.02 0.02 -17.43
C GLU A 26 -14.01 -1.15 -17.23
N PHE A 27 -13.35 -1.64 -18.29
CA PHE A 27 -12.57 -2.87 -18.26
C PHE A 27 -11.16 -2.74 -17.65
N TYR A 28 -10.51 -1.57 -17.66
CA TYR A 28 -9.11 -1.44 -17.22
C TYR A 28 -8.87 -0.33 -16.18
N GLY A 29 -8.78 0.93 -16.61
CA GLY A 29 -8.30 2.03 -15.75
C GLY A 29 -9.06 3.35 -15.89
N THR A 30 -9.74 3.59 -17.01
CA THR A 30 -10.36 4.89 -17.29
C THR A 30 -11.81 5.03 -16.85
N GLU A 31 -12.44 3.95 -16.37
CA GLU A 31 -13.90 3.94 -16.34
C GLU A 31 -14.55 3.27 -15.15
N CYS A 32 -13.82 2.77 -14.14
CA CYS A 32 -14.42 2.68 -12.81
C CYS A 32 -14.48 4.11 -12.24
N ILE A 33 -15.54 4.85 -12.58
CA ILE A 33 -15.74 6.27 -12.27
C ILE A 33 -15.36 6.60 -10.81
N TYR A 34 -15.66 5.69 -9.89
CA TYR A 34 -15.31 5.83 -8.48
C TYR A 34 -13.80 5.97 -8.19
N ARG A 35 -12.92 5.21 -8.88
CA ARG A 35 -11.46 5.29 -8.68
C ARG A 35 -10.89 6.58 -9.24
N SER A 36 -11.36 6.98 -10.43
CA SER A 36 -10.94 8.22 -11.07
C SER A 36 -11.37 9.44 -10.24
N ILE A 37 -12.59 9.44 -9.68
CA ILE A 37 -13.03 10.51 -8.77
C ILE A 37 -12.12 10.62 -7.56
N ARG A 38 -11.78 9.49 -6.91
CA ARG A 38 -10.84 9.50 -5.77
C ARG A 38 -9.49 10.04 -6.18
N ALA A 39 -8.91 9.56 -7.29
CA ALA A 39 -7.59 9.99 -7.74
C ALA A 39 -7.54 11.48 -8.12
N ILE A 40 -8.58 12.00 -8.76
CA ILE A 40 -8.70 13.42 -9.08
C ILE A 40 -8.85 14.24 -7.80
N PHE A 41 -9.72 13.81 -6.89
CA PHE A 41 -9.89 14.49 -5.60
C PHE A 41 -8.57 14.55 -4.83
N ASP A 42 -7.86 13.43 -4.71
CA ASP A 42 -6.59 13.32 -4.00
C ASP A 42 -5.49 14.18 -4.66
N ARG A 43 -5.50 14.29 -5.99
CA ARG A 43 -4.58 15.19 -6.72
C ARG A 43 -4.80 16.68 -6.41
N TYR A 44 -6.05 17.13 -6.27
CA TYR A 44 -6.36 18.55 -6.11
C TYR A 44 -6.48 18.99 -4.65
N LEU A 45 -7.03 18.13 -3.79
CA LEU A 45 -7.35 18.44 -2.40
C LEU A 45 -6.54 17.61 -1.40
N GLY A 46 -5.86 16.55 -1.88
CA GLY A 46 -5.14 15.61 -1.03
C GLY A 46 -6.05 14.63 -0.32
N TRP A 47 -5.45 13.96 0.66
CA TRP A 47 -6.08 12.88 1.42
C TRP A 47 -7.22 13.35 2.34
N PHE A 48 -7.20 14.64 2.73
CA PHE A 48 -8.12 15.19 3.71
C PHE A 48 -9.46 15.56 3.08
N SER A 49 -10.53 14.87 3.48
CA SER A 49 -11.85 15.08 2.89
C SER A 49 -12.58 16.35 3.38
N GLY A 50 -12.05 17.01 4.42
CA GLY A 50 -12.72 18.11 5.12
C GLY A 50 -13.46 17.68 6.39
N LYS A 51 -13.62 16.37 6.65
CA LYS A 51 -14.24 15.84 7.87
C LYS A 51 -13.24 15.85 9.03
N THR A 52 -13.66 16.34 10.19
CA THR A 52 -12.80 16.39 11.39
C THR A 52 -12.33 15.01 11.85
N SER A 53 -13.12 13.96 11.56
CA SER A 53 -12.76 12.55 11.80
C SER A 53 -11.50 12.09 11.08
N ASP A 54 -11.11 12.77 9.99
CA ASP A 54 -10.00 12.34 9.15
C ASP A 54 -8.67 12.90 9.66
N LEU A 55 -8.69 13.94 10.49
CA LEU A 55 -7.48 14.66 10.93
C LEU A 55 -6.52 13.78 11.75
N ASN A 56 -7.07 12.92 12.60
CA ASN A 56 -6.28 12.03 13.45
C ASN A 56 -6.98 10.69 13.55
N VAL A 57 -6.83 9.88 12.50
CA VAL A 57 -7.45 8.56 12.42
C VAL A 57 -6.67 7.58 13.29
N ASP A 58 -7.40 6.88 14.18
CA ASP A 58 -6.83 5.78 14.95
C ASP A 58 -6.25 4.69 14.04
N SER A 59 -5.27 3.95 14.57
CA SER A 59 -4.70 2.82 13.85
C SER A 59 -5.79 1.82 13.43
N PRO A 60 -5.63 1.13 12.27
CA PRO A 60 -6.61 0.15 11.80
C PRO A 60 -6.98 -0.91 12.84
N LYS A 61 -6.01 -1.34 13.68
CA LYS A 61 -6.23 -2.31 14.74
C LYS A 61 -7.17 -1.78 15.85
N ILE A 62 -6.94 -0.55 16.32
CA ILE A 62 -7.79 0.09 17.35
C ILE A 62 -9.21 0.27 16.80
N ARG A 63 -9.35 0.69 15.54
CA ARG A 63 -10.67 0.82 14.89
C ARG A 63 -11.39 -0.53 14.78
N ALA A 64 -10.68 -1.58 14.40
CA ALA A 64 -11.24 -2.93 14.32
C ALA A 64 -11.72 -3.43 15.68
N GLU A 65 -10.92 -3.26 16.73
CA GLU A 65 -11.28 -3.60 18.11
C GLU A 65 -12.55 -2.85 18.56
N ASN A 66 -12.59 -1.53 18.39
CA ASN A 66 -13.75 -0.72 18.72
C ASN A 66 -15.01 -1.12 17.92
N LEU A 67 -14.87 -1.41 16.62
CA LEU A 67 -15.97 -1.89 15.78
C LEU A 67 -16.52 -3.22 16.29
N ILE A 68 -15.63 -4.13 16.70
CA ILE A 68 -16.01 -5.44 17.22
C ILE A 68 -16.70 -5.31 18.58
N GLN A 69 -16.19 -4.46 19.45
CA GLN A 69 -16.81 -4.18 20.76
C GLN A 69 -18.22 -3.60 20.59
N LEU A 70 -18.39 -2.61 19.72
CA LEU A 70 -19.71 -2.06 19.36
C LEU A 70 -20.63 -3.11 18.73
N GLY A 71 -20.05 -4.04 17.97
CA GLY A 71 -20.73 -5.15 17.34
C GLY A 71 -21.19 -6.26 18.29
N GLY A 72 -20.80 -6.22 19.57
CA GLY A 72 -21.15 -7.21 20.58
C GLY A 72 -20.15 -8.37 20.71
N GLY A 73 -18.91 -8.17 20.26
CA GLY A 73 -17.82 -9.15 20.30
C GLY A 73 -17.63 -9.91 18.99
N THR A 74 -16.51 -10.63 18.90
CA THR A 74 -16.02 -11.31 17.68
C THR A 74 -17.07 -12.23 17.05
N LYS A 75 -17.74 -13.07 17.86
CA LYS A 75 -18.77 -14.02 17.39
C LYS A 75 -20.00 -13.33 16.80
N GLN A 76 -20.54 -12.31 17.49
CA GLN A 76 -21.72 -11.58 17.00
C GLN A 76 -21.41 -10.82 15.72
N VAL A 77 -20.21 -10.25 15.61
CA VAL A 77 -19.75 -9.56 14.40
C VAL A 77 -19.59 -10.55 13.24
N PHE A 78 -19.08 -11.76 13.51
CA PHE A 78 -18.99 -12.80 12.49
C PHE A 78 -20.37 -13.25 11.99
N GLU A 79 -21.34 -13.45 12.88
CA GLU A 79 -22.74 -13.72 12.49
C GLU A 79 -23.33 -12.57 11.65
N LYS A 80 -23.06 -11.32 12.02
CA LYS A 80 -23.47 -10.13 11.24
C LYS A 80 -22.79 -10.10 9.86
N ALA A 81 -21.52 -10.51 9.75
CA ALA A 81 -20.83 -10.60 8.48
C ALA A 81 -21.45 -11.70 7.59
N GLN A 82 -21.79 -12.86 8.16
CA GLN A 82 -22.53 -13.92 7.47
C GLN A 82 -23.91 -13.46 6.99
N LEU A 83 -24.63 -12.71 7.82
CA LEU A 83 -25.90 -12.11 7.42
C LEU A 83 -25.72 -11.10 6.29
N ALA A 84 -24.73 -10.20 6.39
CA ALA A 84 -24.42 -9.24 5.34
C ALA A 84 -24.10 -9.92 4.00
N LEU A 85 -23.39 -11.06 4.02
CA LEU A 85 -23.16 -11.86 2.82
C LEU A 85 -24.46 -12.42 2.22
N LYS A 86 -25.36 -12.94 3.06
CA LYS A 86 -26.69 -13.46 2.63
C LYS A 86 -27.58 -12.37 2.06
N GLU A 87 -27.48 -11.16 2.60
CA GLU A 87 -28.19 -9.96 2.13
C GLU A 87 -27.50 -9.26 0.94
N GLU A 88 -26.49 -9.89 0.34
CA GLU A 88 -25.73 -9.36 -0.80
C GLU A 88 -25.02 -8.02 -0.53
N LYS A 89 -24.82 -7.66 0.74
CA LYS A 89 -24.07 -6.48 1.18
C LYS A 89 -22.58 -6.79 1.24
N TYR A 90 -22.01 -7.18 0.10
CA TYR A 90 -20.66 -7.75 0.02
C TYR A 90 -19.54 -6.83 0.52
N GLN A 91 -19.61 -5.52 0.22
CA GLN A 91 -18.60 -4.57 0.71
C GLN A 91 -18.66 -4.41 2.23
N TRP A 92 -19.86 -4.44 2.81
CA TRP A 92 -20.02 -4.39 4.26
C TRP A 92 -19.55 -5.68 4.93
N ALA A 93 -19.86 -6.83 4.33
CA ALA A 93 -19.33 -8.11 4.79
C ALA A 93 -17.79 -8.14 4.74
N LEU A 94 -17.18 -7.51 3.72
CA LEU A 94 -15.74 -7.37 3.59
C LEU A 94 -15.14 -6.51 4.71
N GLU A 95 -15.75 -5.36 5.02
CA GLU A 95 -15.28 -4.50 6.11
C GLU A 95 -15.30 -5.20 7.47
N LEU A 96 -16.37 -5.96 7.75
CA LEU A 96 -16.49 -6.74 8.99
C LEU A 96 -15.45 -7.85 9.08
N ILE A 97 -15.22 -8.59 7.98
CA ILE A 97 -14.27 -9.71 8.00
C ILE A 97 -12.82 -9.24 8.05
N GLU A 98 -12.50 -8.09 7.43
CA GLU A 98 -11.18 -7.46 7.56
C GLU A 98 -10.92 -6.98 8.99
N ALA A 99 -11.92 -6.37 9.64
CA ALA A 99 -11.82 -6.00 11.05
C ALA A 99 -11.58 -7.24 11.94
N LEU A 100 -12.34 -8.32 11.72
CA LEU A 100 -12.10 -9.59 12.43
C LEU A 100 -10.71 -10.16 12.13
N THR A 101 -10.19 -10.04 10.92
CA THR A 101 -8.83 -10.52 10.59
C THR A 101 -7.75 -9.76 11.36
N LEU A 102 -7.98 -8.49 11.69
CA LEU A 102 -7.09 -7.68 12.51
C LEU A 102 -7.25 -7.94 14.02
N PHE A 103 -8.42 -8.44 14.44
CA PHE A 103 -8.78 -8.68 15.83
C PHE A 103 -9.76 -9.87 15.98
N ASN A 104 -9.23 -11.07 16.21
CA ASN A 104 -9.97 -12.34 16.24
C ASN A 104 -9.58 -13.24 17.44
N GLU A 105 -9.63 -12.72 18.66
CA GLU A 105 -9.19 -13.46 19.86
C GLU A 105 -9.85 -14.84 20.06
N ASP A 106 -11.10 -15.02 19.59
CA ASP A 106 -11.92 -16.21 19.86
C ASP A 106 -12.32 -17.04 18.62
N LEU A 107 -11.86 -16.68 17.41
CA LEU A 107 -12.35 -17.28 16.17
C LEU A 107 -11.33 -18.24 15.53
N ASN A 108 -11.86 -19.25 14.84
CA ASN A 108 -11.04 -20.14 14.03
C ASN A 108 -10.54 -19.40 12.78
N LEU A 109 -9.22 -19.24 12.67
CA LEU A 109 -8.59 -18.54 11.54
C LEU A 109 -8.89 -19.18 10.18
N ALA A 110 -8.98 -20.52 10.11
CA ALA A 110 -9.28 -21.21 8.87
C ALA A 110 -10.71 -20.91 8.38
N GLU A 111 -11.68 -20.91 9.29
CA GLU A 111 -13.07 -20.53 8.98
C GLU A 111 -13.16 -19.07 8.54
N LEU A 112 -12.45 -18.18 9.23
CA LEU A 112 -12.39 -16.76 8.89
C LEU A 112 -11.84 -16.54 7.49
N ASN A 113 -10.74 -17.22 7.14
CA ASN A 113 -10.09 -17.12 5.85
C ASN A 113 -10.96 -17.68 4.72
N GLU A 114 -11.63 -18.82 4.93
CA GLU A 114 -12.59 -19.37 3.97
C GLU A 114 -13.75 -18.39 3.71
N PHE A 115 -14.31 -17.81 4.77
CA PHE A 115 -15.39 -16.85 4.64
C PHE A 115 -14.95 -15.54 3.97
N HIS A 116 -13.77 -15.03 4.32
CA HIS A 116 -13.17 -13.87 3.68
C HIS A 116 -12.94 -14.11 2.18
N SER A 117 -12.37 -15.27 1.83
CA SER A 117 -12.17 -15.67 0.44
C SER A 117 -13.49 -15.73 -0.35
N LEU A 118 -14.56 -16.28 0.24
CA LEU A 118 -15.88 -16.31 -0.39
C LEU A 118 -16.42 -14.90 -0.69
N ILE A 119 -16.28 -13.95 0.24
CA ILE A 119 -16.68 -12.55 0.01
C ILE A 119 -15.89 -11.93 -1.15
N LEU A 120 -14.57 -12.13 -1.19
CA LEU A 120 -13.70 -11.63 -2.26
C LEU A 120 -14.09 -12.21 -3.63
N GLU A 121 -14.39 -13.51 -3.70
CA GLU A 121 -14.86 -14.16 -4.93
C GLU A 121 -16.20 -13.60 -5.42
N LYS A 122 -17.13 -13.29 -4.49
CA LYS A 122 -18.41 -12.62 -4.83
C LYS A 122 -18.18 -11.21 -5.37
N LEU A 123 -17.33 -10.41 -4.73
CA LEU A 123 -16.96 -9.08 -5.24
C LEU A 123 -16.29 -9.16 -6.62
N ALA A 124 -15.38 -10.12 -6.82
CA ALA A 124 -14.75 -10.36 -8.12
C ALA A 124 -15.74 -10.71 -9.23
N SER A 125 -16.85 -11.38 -8.89
CA SER A 125 -17.90 -11.71 -9.86
C SER A 125 -18.72 -10.51 -10.32
N LEU A 126 -18.80 -9.46 -9.49
CA LEU A 126 -19.51 -8.22 -9.78
C LEU A 126 -18.62 -7.15 -10.44
N GLU A 127 -17.31 -7.30 -10.32
CA GLU A 127 -16.34 -6.33 -10.81
C GLU A 127 -16.15 -6.47 -12.33
N ILE A 128 -16.35 -5.36 -13.05
CA ILE A 128 -16.22 -5.26 -14.51
C ILE A 128 -14.75 -5.05 -14.88
N SER A 129 -14.01 -4.33 -14.05
CA SER A 129 -12.59 -4.08 -14.29
C SER A 129 -11.78 -5.35 -14.12
N ALA A 130 -11.00 -5.70 -15.14
CA ALA A 130 -10.07 -6.83 -15.07
C ALA A 130 -9.07 -6.66 -13.91
N ASN A 131 -8.62 -5.42 -13.66
CA ASN A 131 -7.70 -5.12 -12.56
C ASN A 131 -8.35 -5.34 -11.20
N GLY A 132 -9.57 -4.82 -10.99
CA GLY A 132 -10.31 -5.01 -9.74
C GLY A 132 -10.65 -6.48 -9.49
N ARG A 133 -11.14 -7.17 -10.53
CA ARG A 133 -11.46 -8.60 -10.48
C ARG A 133 -10.23 -9.43 -10.12
N ASN A 134 -9.12 -9.22 -10.82
CA ASN A 134 -7.88 -9.95 -10.55
C ASN A 134 -7.37 -9.66 -9.15
N TRP A 135 -7.46 -8.41 -8.67
CA TRP A 135 -7.07 -8.07 -7.30
C TRP A 135 -7.85 -8.88 -6.25
N TYR A 136 -9.19 -8.92 -6.37
CA TYR A 136 -10.03 -9.69 -5.46
C TYR A 136 -9.72 -11.19 -5.49
N LEU A 137 -9.56 -11.77 -6.69
CA LEU A 137 -9.23 -13.20 -6.85
C LEU A 137 -7.85 -13.53 -6.30
N THR A 138 -6.85 -12.70 -6.59
CA THR A 138 -5.50 -12.85 -6.05
C THR A 138 -5.51 -12.77 -4.53
N LYS A 139 -6.21 -11.78 -3.95
CA LYS A 139 -6.31 -11.65 -2.50
C LYS A 139 -7.01 -12.86 -1.87
N SER A 140 -8.04 -13.40 -2.52
CA SER A 140 -8.73 -14.62 -2.10
C SER A 140 -7.76 -15.80 -1.99
N LEU A 141 -6.89 -15.99 -3.00
CA LEU A 141 -5.86 -17.03 -2.99
C LEU A 141 -4.80 -16.81 -1.90
N GLU A 142 -4.39 -15.57 -1.65
CA GLU A 142 -3.46 -15.23 -0.55
C GLU A 142 -4.06 -15.54 0.82
N VAL A 143 -5.33 -15.19 1.04
CA VAL A 143 -6.05 -15.45 2.30
C VAL A 143 -6.19 -16.95 2.54
N LYS A 144 -6.41 -17.75 1.49
CA LYS A 144 -6.39 -19.22 1.55
C LYS A 144 -4.98 -19.80 1.71
N GLY A 145 -3.92 -18.99 1.66
CA GLY A 145 -2.53 -19.44 1.74
C GLY A 145 -2.05 -20.23 0.53
N LEU A 146 -2.79 -20.19 -0.59
CA LEU A 146 -2.48 -20.95 -1.81
C LEU A 146 -1.37 -20.31 -2.64
N ILE A 147 -1.22 -18.98 -2.52
CA ILE A 147 -0.17 -18.22 -3.19
C ILE A 147 0.51 -17.29 -2.20
N GLN A 148 1.74 -16.93 -2.50
CA GLN A 148 2.44 -15.82 -1.86
C GLN A 148 3.08 -14.99 -2.96
N ILE A 149 2.58 -13.78 -3.18
CA ILE A 149 3.16 -12.88 -4.18
C ILE A 149 4.38 -12.20 -3.57
N LYS A 150 5.55 -12.67 -3.98
CA LYS A 150 6.83 -12.01 -3.72
C LYS A 150 7.57 -11.87 -5.04
N PRO A 151 8.27 -10.75 -5.29
CA PRO A 151 9.18 -10.68 -6.42
C PRO A 151 10.20 -11.82 -6.28
N SER A 152 10.52 -12.48 -7.39
CA SER A 152 11.54 -13.51 -7.37
C SER A 152 12.91 -12.87 -7.08
N GLU A 153 13.86 -13.67 -6.55
CA GLU A 153 15.24 -13.20 -6.36
C GLU A 153 15.81 -12.65 -7.66
N LYS A 154 15.58 -13.36 -8.78
CA LYS A 154 15.99 -12.91 -10.11
C LYS A 154 15.40 -11.55 -10.49
N GLN A 155 14.10 -11.32 -10.27
CA GLN A 155 13.47 -10.03 -10.58
C GLN A 155 14.03 -8.91 -9.70
N THR A 156 14.29 -9.21 -8.44
CA THR A 156 14.89 -8.27 -7.49
C THR A 156 16.29 -7.88 -7.95
N ILE A 157 17.13 -8.86 -8.27
CA ILE A 157 18.48 -8.68 -8.82
C ILE A 157 18.42 -7.87 -10.12
N GLU A 158 17.62 -8.26 -11.11
CA GLU A 158 17.51 -7.52 -12.37
C GLU A 158 17.07 -6.07 -12.18
N THR A 159 16.17 -5.79 -11.22
CA THR A 159 15.71 -4.42 -10.92
C THR A 159 16.82 -3.61 -10.27
N VAL A 160 17.53 -4.22 -9.32
CA VAL A 160 18.67 -3.64 -8.62
C VAL A 160 19.76 -3.26 -9.63
N PHE A 161 20.17 -4.20 -10.50
CA PHE A 161 21.20 -3.99 -11.53
C PHE A 161 20.82 -2.99 -12.64
N LYS A 162 19.53 -2.79 -12.90
CA LYS A 162 19.04 -1.75 -13.85
C LYS A 162 19.00 -0.35 -13.24
N SER A 163 19.17 -0.24 -11.93
CA SER A 163 19.13 1.04 -11.22
C SER A 163 20.52 1.69 -11.20
N SER A 164 20.56 3.03 -11.13
CA SER A 164 21.82 3.74 -10.89
C SER A 164 22.29 3.54 -9.45
N ILE A 165 23.60 3.63 -9.22
CA ILE A 165 24.20 3.59 -7.88
C ILE A 165 23.63 4.68 -6.99
N LYS A 166 23.44 5.88 -7.56
CA LYS A 166 22.73 6.98 -6.91
C LYS A 166 21.35 6.55 -6.37
N ASN A 167 20.53 5.88 -7.18
CA ASN A 167 19.22 5.41 -6.73
C ASN A 167 19.34 4.32 -5.66
N TYR A 168 20.35 3.45 -5.74
CA TYR A 168 20.63 2.46 -4.70
C TYR A 168 21.02 3.11 -3.37
N LEU A 169 21.93 4.08 -3.37
CA LEU A 169 22.31 4.84 -2.17
C LEU A 169 21.14 5.64 -1.60
N LYS A 170 20.29 6.23 -2.46
CA LYS A 170 19.02 6.83 -2.04
C LYS A 170 18.08 5.81 -1.40
N PHE A 171 18.03 4.58 -1.92
CA PHE A 171 17.24 3.51 -1.33
C PHE A 171 17.73 3.13 0.08
N LEU A 172 19.04 3.15 0.34
CA LEU A 172 19.57 2.97 1.69
C LEU A 172 19.09 4.06 2.66
N SER A 173 18.99 5.31 2.20
CA SER A 173 18.52 6.42 3.04
C SER A 173 17.08 6.24 3.54
N VAL A 174 16.19 5.65 2.74
CA VAL A 174 14.79 5.38 3.14
C VAL A 174 14.63 4.11 3.95
N ASN A 175 15.58 3.16 3.87
CA ASN A 175 15.59 1.93 4.67
C ASN A 175 16.37 2.08 5.99
N PHE A 176 16.85 3.27 6.30
CA PHE A 176 17.64 3.53 7.49
C PHE A 176 16.84 3.29 8.77
N ASN A 177 17.34 2.42 9.64
CA ASN A 177 16.74 2.17 10.94
C ASN A 177 17.25 3.17 11.99
N TYR A 178 16.50 4.25 12.17
CA TYR A 178 16.83 5.33 13.10
C TYR A 178 17.00 4.88 14.56
N GLN A 179 16.29 3.84 15.00
CA GLN A 179 16.36 3.33 16.37
C GLN A 179 17.71 2.67 16.68
N LYS A 180 18.31 1.99 15.69
CA LYS A 180 19.62 1.36 15.83
C LYS A 180 20.77 2.37 15.83
N ALA A 181 20.54 3.55 15.25
CA ALA A 181 21.57 4.55 15.02
C ALA A 181 22.02 5.31 16.28
N LYS A 182 21.23 5.29 17.37
CA LYS A 182 21.57 5.88 18.68
C LYS A 182 22.20 7.29 18.59
N GLU A 183 21.66 8.16 17.72
CA GLU A 183 22.11 9.55 17.52
C GLU A 183 23.57 9.72 17.02
N GLN A 184 24.14 8.68 16.40
CA GLN A 184 25.47 8.80 15.81
C GLN A 184 25.48 9.83 14.68
N ASN A 185 26.50 10.68 14.70
CA ASN A 185 26.81 11.60 13.61
C ASN A 185 27.94 11.00 12.78
N LEU A 186 27.63 10.59 11.56
CA LEU A 186 28.59 9.96 10.66
C LEU A 186 28.59 10.69 9.32
N LEU A 187 29.78 10.97 8.82
CA LEU A 187 30.02 11.42 7.47
C LEU A 187 30.80 10.34 6.74
N ILE A 188 30.18 9.76 5.70
CA ILE A 188 30.74 8.65 4.93
C ILE A 188 30.87 9.10 3.48
N PHE A 189 32.07 8.97 2.93
CA PHE A 189 32.33 9.18 1.50
C PHE A 189 32.37 7.85 0.78
N PHE A 190 31.66 7.75 -0.34
CA PHE A 190 31.69 6.62 -1.27
C PHE A 190 32.38 7.06 -2.55
N HIS A 191 33.42 6.33 -2.95
CA HIS A 191 34.09 6.47 -4.25
C HIS A 191 33.90 5.20 -5.04
N PHE A 192 33.36 5.34 -6.24
CA PHE A 192 33.28 4.27 -7.22
C PHE A 192 34.44 4.40 -8.20
N ASN A 193 35.48 3.57 -8.04
CA ASN A 193 36.76 3.77 -8.73
C ASN A 193 36.68 3.52 -10.25
N ASP A 194 35.74 2.70 -10.69
CA ASP A 194 35.51 2.31 -12.08
C ASP A 194 34.66 3.32 -12.86
N THR A 195 33.64 3.92 -12.23
CA THR A 195 32.84 5.00 -12.84
C THR A 195 33.32 6.40 -12.48
N ASN A 196 34.26 6.50 -11.53
CA ASN A 196 34.73 7.72 -10.89
C ASN A 196 33.60 8.55 -10.26
N GLU A 197 32.49 7.91 -9.89
CA GLU A 197 31.38 8.56 -9.20
C GLU A 197 31.69 8.72 -7.70
N LYS A 198 31.24 9.84 -7.14
CA LYS A 198 31.52 10.24 -5.76
C LYS A 198 30.22 10.61 -5.08
N TYR A 199 29.97 10.02 -3.93
CA TYR A 199 28.77 10.30 -3.14
C TYR A 199 29.12 10.52 -1.69
N THR A 200 28.34 11.35 -1.01
CA THR A 200 28.44 11.60 0.42
C THR A 200 27.16 11.15 1.10
N ILE A 201 27.28 10.37 2.17
CA ILE A 201 26.19 10.04 3.07
C ILE A 201 26.48 10.66 4.43
N LYS A 202 25.58 11.53 4.88
CA LYS A 202 25.64 12.17 6.18
C LYS A 202 24.49 11.69 7.05
N ILE A 203 24.83 11.05 8.16
CA ILE A 203 23.90 10.64 9.20
C ILE A 203 23.99 11.69 10.30
N ARG A 204 22.88 12.37 10.61
CA ARG A 204 22.79 13.34 11.71
C ARG A 204 21.38 13.37 12.26
N ASN A 205 21.24 13.42 13.57
CA ASN A 205 19.94 13.41 14.25
C ASN A 205 19.06 12.22 13.80
N SER A 206 19.69 11.07 13.54
CA SER A 206 19.05 9.87 13.02
C SER A 206 18.33 10.06 11.66
N VAL A 207 18.75 11.06 10.89
CA VAL A 207 18.34 11.30 9.50
C VAL A 207 19.54 11.07 8.58
N VAL A 208 19.30 10.45 7.43
CA VAL A 208 20.29 10.23 6.38
C VAL A 208 20.10 11.26 5.28
N ASP A 209 21.14 12.02 5.00
CA ASP A 209 21.23 12.95 3.87
C ASP A 209 22.25 12.41 2.86
N MET A 210 21.87 12.36 1.59
CA MET A 210 22.67 11.80 0.51
C MET A 210 22.92 12.89 -0.54
N GLN A 211 24.19 13.10 -0.85
CA GLN A 211 24.68 14.15 -1.75
C GLN A 211 25.51 13.53 -2.88
N ASP A 212 25.43 14.14 -4.06
CA ASP A 212 26.06 13.66 -5.30
C ASP A 212 27.50 14.16 -5.48
N ASP A 213 28.09 14.71 -4.42
CA ASP A 213 29.42 15.31 -4.44
C ASP A 213 30.20 15.01 -3.16
N TRP A 214 31.50 15.29 -3.22
CA TRP A 214 32.38 15.35 -2.06
C TRP A 214 32.73 16.79 -1.80
N ASN A 215 32.55 17.22 -0.55
CA ASN A 215 33.12 18.47 -0.11
C ASN A 215 34.45 18.19 0.58
N ASP A 216 35.56 18.46 -0.10
CA ASP A 216 36.93 18.22 0.40
C ASP A 216 37.24 19.00 1.69
N LYS A 217 36.43 20.02 2.04
CA LYS A 217 36.53 20.75 3.31
C LYS A 217 35.93 19.99 4.49
N MET A 218 35.15 18.94 4.24
CA MET A 218 34.59 18.11 5.28
C MET A 218 35.55 16.97 5.64
N LEU A 219 35.64 16.67 6.94
CA LEU A 219 36.43 15.54 7.45
C LEU A 219 35.51 14.33 7.59
N PRO A 220 35.58 13.34 6.68
CA PRO A 220 34.74 12.15 6.78
C PRO A 220 35.17 11.29 7.97
N ASN A 221 34.20 10.63 8.58
CA ASN A 221 34.45 9.57 9.56
C ASN A 221 34.93 8.28 8.86
N LEU A 222 34.48 8.05 7.63
CA LEU A 222 34.81 6.87 6.84
C LEU A 222 34.86 7.23 5.35
N ILE A 223 35.85 6.67 4.64
CA ILE A 223 35.92 6.70 3.18
C ILE A 223 35.85 5.25 2.71
N ILE A 224 34.92 4.99 1.79
CA ILE A 224 34.69 3.68 1.19
C ILE A 224 35.02 3.80 -0.29
N GLU A 225 36.11 3.14 -0.69
CA GLU A 225 36.46 2.96 -2.09
C GLU A 225 35.99 1.58 -2.55
N ILE A 226 35.16 1.56 -3.58
CA ILE A 226 34.53 0.35 -4.09
C ILE A 226 34.46 0.43 -5.61
N LYS A 227 34.23 -0.70 -6.26
CA LYS A 227 33.89 -0.75 -7.69
C LYS A 227 32.41 -1.10 -7.84
N THR A 228 31.77 -0.63 -8.89
CA THR A 228 30.35 -0.92 -9.14
C THR A 228 30.08 -2.43 -9.18
N GLU A 229 31.01 -3.23 -9.72
CA GLU A 229 30.94 -4.70 -9.77
C GLU A 229 30.85 -5.40 -8.40
N ASN A 230 31.23 -4.73 -7.31
CA ASN A 230 31.21 -5.30 -5.95
C ASN A 230 29.94 -4.93 -5.15
N ILE A 231 29.09 -4.03 -5.67
CA ILE A 231 27.75 -3.78 -5.11
C ILE A 231 26.73 -4.78 -5.66
N TRP A 232 26.98 -5.23 -6.88
CA TRP A 232 26.16 -6.11 -7.68
C TRP A 232 26.45 -7.58 -7.40
#